data_AF-A0A5M4ANG0-F1
#
_entry.id   AF-A0A5M4ANG0-F1
#
_cell.length_a   1.000
_cell.length_b   1.000
_cell.length_c   1.000
_cell.angle_alpha   90.00
_cell.angle_beta   90.00
_cell.angle_gamma   90.00
#
_symmetry.space_group_name_H-M   'P 1'
#
loop_
_entity.id
_entity.type
_entity.pdbx_description
1 polymer ?
#
loop_
_entity_poly.entity_id
_entity_poly.type
_entity_poly.pdbx_seq_one_letter_code
_entity_poly.pdbx_strand_id
1 'polypeptide(L)'
;MIDFANHHGFAGLAARVPTPKDKGLVANQVKLVYQRVHARLCNHVFFPEADLNRAIGKKIVPHNQTRMQQRGNSREEHFLTDEKGLLKALPLTGFGILYYANLRVQQNS
;
A
#
# COMPACT_ATOMS: atom_id res chain seq x y z
N MET A 1 10.08 1.79 11.71
CA MET A 1 9.89 1.67 10.24
C MET A 1 10.92 0.73 9.64
N ILE A 2 12.19 0.83 10.04
CA ILE A 2 13.26 -0.09 9.59
C ILE A 2 12.95 -1.54 10.00
N ASP A 3 12.50 -1.79 11.23
CA ASP A 3 12.21 -3.14 11.70
C ASP A 3 11.06 -3.81 10.93
N PHE A 4 10.02 -3.04 10.59
CA PHE A 4 8.93 -3.51 9.75
C PHE A 4 9.40 -3.85 8.34
N ALA A 5 10.25 -3.00 7.75
CA ALA A 5 10.83 -3.22 6.43
C ALA A 5 11.72 -4.47 6.42
N ASN A 6 12.56 -4.65 7.44
CA ASN A 6 13.39 -5.83 7.63
C ASN A 6 12.56 -7.11 7.80
N HIS A 7 11.51 -7.08 8.63
CA HIS A 7 10.62 -8.22 8.85
C HIS A 7 9.99 -8.71 7.54
N HIS A 8 9.56 -7.78 6.69
CA HIS A 8 8.92 -8.10 5.40
C HIS A 8 9.91 -8.17 4.22
N GLY A 9 11.22 -8.03 4.46
CA GLY A 9 12.24 -8.16 3.42
C GLY A 9 12.22 -7.07 2.35
N PHE A 10 11.81 -5.84 2.69
CA PHE A 10 11.86 -4.69 1.79
C PHE A 10 12.66 -3.52 2.41
N ALA A 11 13.04 -2.54 1.58
CA ALA A 11 13.73 -1.34 2.04
C ALA A 11 12.77 -0.14 2.03
N GLY A 12 12.67 0.58 3.15
CA GLY A 12 11.95 1.85 3.22
C GLY A 12 12.83 3.00 2.72
N LEU A 13 12.52 3.57 1.56
CA LEU A 13 13.19 4.75 1.03
C LEU A 13 12.35 6.00 1.27
N ALA A 14 12.92 7.00 1.96
CA ALA A 14 12.25 8.28 2.13
C ALA A 14 12.28 9.09 0.82
N ALA A 15 11.18 9.78 0.51
CA ALA A 15 11.13 10.70 -0.61
C ALA A 15 12.11 11.87 -0.37
N ARG A 16 12.79 12.31 -1.43
CA ARG A 16 13.77 13.41 -1.36
C ARG A 16 13.11 14.73 -0.94
N VAL A 17 13.63 15.37 0.11
CA VAL A 17 13.35 16.77 0.50
C VAL A 17 14.33 17.67 -0.26
N PRO A 18 13.97 18.86 -0.78
CA PRO A 18 12.72 19.63 -0.68
C PRO A 18 11.79 19.53 -1.91
N THR A 19 12.22 18.90 -3.00
CA THR A 19 11.42 18.70 -4.21
C THR A 19 11.12 17.21 -4.37
N PRO A 20 9.96 16.72 -3.88
CA PRO A 20 9.63 15.30 -3.87
C PRO A 20 9.25 14.84 -5.28
N LYS A 21 10.24 14.68 -6.16
CA LYS A 21 10.07 14.16 -7.53
C LYS A 21 9.50 12.75 -7.54
N ASP A 22 9.77 11.98 -6.48
CA ASP A 22 9.35 10.59 -6.34
C ASP A 22 7.90 10.44 -5.83
N LYS A 23 7.26 11.54 -5.39
CA LYS A 23 5.89 11.53 -4.82
C LYS A 23 4.78 11.62 -5.86
N GLY A 24 5.09 12.10 -7.08
CA GLY A 24 4.09 12.37 -8.11
C GLY A 24 3.27 11.15 -8.52
N LEU A 25 3.93 9.99 -8.67
CA LEU A 25 3.27 8.74 -9.06
C LEU A 25 2.25 8.29 -8.00
N VAL A 26 2.66 8.27 -6.73
CA VAL A 26 1.80 7.85 -5.62
C VAL A 26 0.59 8.78 -5.49
N ALA A 27 0.81 10.10 -5.51
CA ALA A 27 -0.27 11.07 -5.40
C ALA A 27 -1.31 10.93 -6.53
N ASN A 28 -0.85 10.68 -7.77
CA ASN A 28 -1.76 10.46 -8.89
C ASN A 28 -2.57 9.17 -8.74
N GLN A 29 -1.95 8.07 -8.28
CA GLN A 29 -2.71 6.83 -8.03
C GLN A 29 -3.75 7.01 -6.92
N VAL A 30 -3.40 7.71 -5.82
CA VAL A 30 -4.36 8.05 -4.75
C VAL A 30 -5.54 8.85 -5.31
N LYS A 31 -5.28 9.86 -6.14
CA LYS A 31 -6.34 10.63 -6.82
C LYS A 31 -7.26 9.75 -7.66
N LEU A 32 -6.70 8.82 -8.43
CA LEU A 32 -7.49 7.91 -9.28
C LEU A 32 -8.35 6.96 -8.45
N VAL A 33 -7.83 6.42 -7.35
CA VAL A 33 -8.60 5.56 -6.44
C VAL A 33 -9.71 6.37 -5.77
N TYR A 34 -9.44 7.59 -5.32
CA TYR A 34 -10.45 8.47 -4.75
C TYR A 34 -11.62 8.71 -5.72
N GLN A 35 -11.33 9.04 -6.98
CA GLN A 35 -12.35 9.29 -7.99
C GLN A 35 -13.13 8.02 -8.39
N ARG A 36 -12.45 6.87 -8.48
CA ARG A 36 -13.06 5.63 -9.02
C ARG A 36 -13.72 4.76 -7.96
N VAL A 37 -13.33 4.92 -6.70
CA VAL A 37 -13.83 4.14 -5.56
C VAL A 37 -14.60 5.05 -4.61
N HIS A 38 -13.91 5.95 -3.91
CA HIS A 38 -14.51 6.75 -2.83
C HIS A 38 -15.68 7.61 -3.33
N ALA A 39 -15.48 8.41 -4.39
CA ALA A 39 -16.51 9.29 -4.92
C ALA A 39 -17.76 8.54 -5.44
N ARG A 40 -17.65 7.25 -5.74
CA ARG A 40 -18.80 6.41 -6.14
C ARG A 40 -19.55 5.80 -4.96
N LEU A 41 -18.94 5.81 -3.77
CA LEU A 41 -19.50 5.27 -2.53
C LEU A 41 -19.94 6.37 -1.56
N CYS A 42 -19.55 7.63 -1.78
CA CYS A 42 -19.74 8.73 -0.82
C CYS A 42 -21.21 9.04 -0.46
N ASN A 43 -22.16 8.66 -1.32
CA ASN A 43 -23.60 8.85 -1.07
C ASN A 43 -24.28 7.59 -0.49
N HIS A 44 -23.51 6.58 -0.09
CA HIS A 44 -24.03 5.36 0.52
C HIS A 44 -23.71 5.33 2.00
N VAL A 45 -24.68 4.91 2.81
CA VAL A 45 -24.50 4.66 4.25
C VAL A 45 -24.32 3.16 4.45
N PHE A 46 -23.26 2.79 5.17
CA PHE A 46 -22.97 1.41 5.54
C PHE A 46 -23.09 1.30 7.06
N PHE A 47 -23.73 0.23 7.55
CA PHE A 47 -23.84 -0.01 8.99
C PHE A 47 -22.81 -1.03 9.47
N PRO A 48 -22.62 -2.17 8.80
CA PRO A 48 -21.50 -3.05 9.09
C PRO A 48 -20.25 -2.59 8.36
N GLU A 49 -19.10 -2.61 9.03
CA GLU A 49 -17.79 -2.36 8.40
C GLU A 49 -17.54 -3.32 7.22
N ALA A 50 -17.97 -4.58 7.36
CA ALA A 50 -17.87 -5.59 6.31
C ALA A 50 -18.58 -5.20 5.01
N ASP A 51 -19.66 -4.42 5.09
CA ASP A 51 -20.41 -3.98 3.91
C ASP A 51 -19.66 -2.89 3.14
N LEU A 52 -19.02 -1.98 3.86
CA LEU A 52 -18.12 -0.99 3.27
C LEU A 52 -16.94 -1.68 2.57
N ASN A 53 -16.28 -2.61 3.26
CA ASN A 53 -15.15 -3.37 2.69
C ASN A 53 -15.55 -4.13 1.41
N ARG A 54 -16.72 -4.77 1.42
CA ARG A 54 -17.27 -5.43 0.23
C ARG A 54 -17.57 -4.45 -0.90
N ALA A 55 -18.14 -3.28 -0.58
CA ALA A 55 -18.43 -2.25 -1.58
C ALA A 55 -17.16 -1.65 -2.19
N ILE A 56 -16.12 -1.41 -1.38
CA ILE A 56 -14.79 -0.99 -1.84
C ILE A 56 -14.22 -2.04 -2.80
N GLY A 57 -14.23 -3.33 -2.40
CA GLY A 57 -13.76 -4.43 -3.23
C GLY A 57 -14.43 -4.47 -4.60
N LYS A 58 -15.77 -4.31 -4.65
CA LYS A 58 -16.54 -4.24 -5.90
C LYS A 58 -16.13 -3.07 -6.81
N LYS A 59 -15.67 -1.94 -6.27
CA LYS A 59 -15.20 -0.79 -7.08
C LYS A 59 -13.72 -0.91 -7.47
N ILE A 60 -12.92 -1.64 -6.70
CA ILE A 60 -11.50 -1.89 -7.00
C ILE A 60 -11.33 -2.83 -8.21
N VAL A 61 -12.16 -3.87 -8.33
CA VAL A 61 -12.12 -4.80 -9.48
C VAL A 61 -12.12 -4.07 -10.83
N PRO A 62 -13.13 -3.22 -11.15
CA PRO A 62 -13.12 -2.49 -12.42
C PRO A 62 -11.99 -1.46 -12.50
N HIS A 63 -11.51 -0.88 -11.38
CA HIS A 63 -10.34 -0.01 -11.39
C HIS A 63 -9.09 -0.75 -11.88
N ASN A 64 -8.89 -1.98 -11.43
CA ASN A 64 -7.75 -2.82 -11.81
C ASN A 64 -7.86 -3.35 -13.24
N GLN A 65 -9.08 -3.65 -13.70
CA GLN A 65 -9.37 -4.19 -15.03
C GLN A 65 -9.48 -3.12 -16.14
N THR A 66 -9.64 -1.85 -15.77
CA THR A 66 -9.65 -0.76 -16.76
C THR A 66 -8.26 -0.61 -17.39
N ARG A 67 -8.19 -0.68 -18.72
CA ARG A 67 -6.95 -0.41 -19.49
C ARG A 67 -6.37 0.97 -19.16
N MET A 68 -5.05 1.03 -19.02
CA MET A 68 -4.36 2.28 -18.74
C MET A 68 -4.16 3.08 -20.03
N GLN A 69 -4.22 4.42 -19.97
CA GLN A 69 -4.09 5.23 -21.19
C GLN A 69 -2.68 5.15 -21.81
N GLN A 70 -1.65 5.04 -20.97
CA GLN A 70 -0.25 5.00 -21.42
C GLN A 70 0.30 3.59 -21.58
N ARG A 71 -0.45 2.56 -21.19
CA ARG A 71 -0.01 1.16 -21.26
C ARG A 71 -1.13 0.33 -21.87
N GLY A 72 -0.81 -0.48 -22.88
CA GLY A 72 -1.82 -1.28 -23.60
C GLY A 72 -2.57 -2.31 -22.75
N ASN A 73 -2.22 -2.48 -21.47
CA ASN A 73 -2.78 -3.44 -20.54
C ASN A 73 -3.50 -2.77 -19.34
N SER A 74 -4.26 -3.56 -18.61
CA SER A 74 -4.84 -3.23 -17.32
C SER A 74 -3.82 -3.40 -16.19
N ARG A 75 -4.14 -2.90 -14.98
CA ARG A 75 -3.29 -3.09 -13.80
C ARG A 75 -3.23 -4.55 -13.39
N GLU A 76 -4.37 -5.25 -13.51
CA GLU A 76 -4.45 -6.69 -13.21
C GLU A 76 -3.61 -7.51 -14.18
N GLU A 77 -3.70 -7.23 -15.48
CA GLU A 77 -2.89 -7.91 -16.51
C GLU A 77 -1.39 -7.69 -16.27
N HIS A 78 -0.98 -6.46 -15.98
CA HIS A 78 0.42 -6.14 -15.66
C HIS A 78 0.90 -6.90 -14.42
N PHE A 79 0.10 -6.91 -13.35
CA PHE A 79 0.44 -7.64 -12.13
C PHE A 79 0.62 -9.14 -12.39
N LEU A 80 -0.35 -9.76 -13.08
CA LEU A 80 -0.35 -11.20 -13.33
C LEU A 80 0.81 -11.64 -14.25
N THR A 81 1.19 -10.77 -15.20
CA THR A 81 2.21 -11.10 -16.21
C THR A 81 3.63 -10.82 -15.69
N ASP A 82 3.83 -9.65 -15.08
CA ASP A 82 5.19 -9.12 -14.83
C ASP A 82 5.59 -9.15 -13.36
N GLU A 83 4.65 -9.02 -12.42
CA GLU A 83 4.96 -8.80 -11.00
C GLU A 83 4.75 -10.05 -10.13
N LYS A 84 3.67 -10.80 -10.37
CA LYS A 84 3.24 -11.91 -9.50
C LYS A 84 4.32 -12.99 -9.33
N GLY A 85 5.03 -13.31 -10.41
CA GLY A 85 6.12 -14.29 -10.39
C GLY A 85 7.37 -13.84 -9.61
N LEU A 86 7.50 -12.54 -9.33
CA LEU A 86 8.64 -11.95 -8.60
C LEU A 86 8.38 -11.84 -7.10
N LEU A 87 7.15 -12.07 -6.65
CA LEU A 87 6.77 -11.95 -5.24
C LEU A 87 7.36 -13.09 -4.40
N LYS A 88 7.88 -12.72 -3.22
CA LYS A 88 8.31 -13.68 -2.20
C LYS A 88 7.14 -14.02 -1.26
N ALA A 89 7.20 -15.19 -0.64
CA ALA A 89 6.27 -15.56 0.42
C ALA A 89 6.36 -14.54 1.58
N LEU A 90 5.21 -14.28 2.21
CA LEU A 90 5.17 -13.48 3.44
C LEU A 90 5.81 -14.24 4.60
N PRO A 91 6.39 -13.53 5.59
CA PRO A 91 6.84 -14.16 6.83
C PRO A 91 5.71 -14.95 7.49
N LEU A 92 6.05 -16.10 8.08
CA LEU A 92 5.07 -16.97 8.77
C LEU A 92 4.47 -16.29 10.01
N THR A 93 5.19 -15.34 10.59
CA THR A 93 4.78 -14.59 11.78
C THR A 93 4.38 -13.16 11.42
N GLY A 94 3.34 -12.65 12.07
CA GLY A 94 2.99 -11.23 11.98
C GLY A 94 4.06 -10.35 12.61
N PHE A 95 4.21 -9.12 12.12
CA PHE A 95 5.10 -8.14 12.74
C PHE A 95 4.54 -7.72 14.11
N GLY A 96 5.36 -7.84 15.16
CA GLY A 96 5.00 -7.42 16.51
C GLY A 96 5.24 -5.93 16.76
N ILE A 97 4.47 -5.33 17.65
CA ILE A 97 4.72 -3.95 18.12
C ILE A 97 5.98 -3.97 18.98
N LEU A 98 6.99 -3.20 18.58
CA LEU A 98 8.26 -3.07 19.29
C LEU A 98 8.24 -1.83 20.19
N TYR A 99 8.65 -1.99 21.44
CA TYR A 99 8.83 -0.91 22.40
C TYR A 99 10.32 -0.71 22.65
N TYR A 100 10.78 0.53 22.58
CA TYR A 100 12.19 0.89 22.80
C TYR A 100 12.30 1.77 24.04
N ALA A 101 13.32 1.55 24.85
CA ALA A 101 13.67 2.41 25.98
C ALA A 101 15.17 2.75 25.91
N ASN A 102 15.49 4.05 25.98
CA ASN A 102 16.86 4.51 26.11
C ASN A 102 17.19 4.63 27.61
N LEU A 103 17.92 3.66 28.14
CA LEU A 103 18.31 3.62 29.54
C LEU A 103 19.80 3.93 29.69
N ARG A 104 20.15 4.76 30.68
CA ARG A 104 21.54 5.02 31.03
C ARG A 104 22.02 3.90 31.94
N VAL A 105 22.83 2.99 31.40
CA VAL A 105 23.42 1.88 32.17
C VAL A 105 24.71 2.36 32.82
N GLN A 106 24.93 1.99 34.08
CA GLN A 106 26.18 2.26 34.78
C GLN A 106 27.31 1.46 34.11
N GLN A 107 28.46 2.09 33.86
CA GLN A 107 29.62 1.34 33.38
C GLN A 107 30.14 0.45 34.50
N ASN A 108 30.30 -0.85 34.20
CA ASN A 108 30.96 -1.77 35.12
C ASN A 108 32.40 -1.33 35.31
N SER A 109 32.78 -1.15 36.58
CA SER A 109 34.16 -0.90 37.03
C SER A 109 34.97 -2.19 37.01
#